data_AF-A0AAW2CKP7-F1
#
_entry.id   AF-A0AAW2CKP7-F1
#
_cell.length_a   1.000
_cell.length_b   1.000
_cell.length_c   1.000
_cell.angle_alpha   90.00
_cell.angle_beta   90.00
_cell.angle_gamma   90.00
#
_symmetry.space_group_name_H-M   'P 1'
#
loop_
_entity.id
_entity.type
_entity.pdbx_description
1 polymer ?
#
loop_
_entity_poly.entity_id
_entity_poly.type
_entity_poly.pdbx_seq_one_letter_code
_entity_poly.pdbx_strand_id
1 'polypeptide(L)'
;MGEPWSFDRHLVILTRFDGKSSTEELDYVTSFWVQIHNLPLSMMTPEVAMDIGETLGVITRMVDKSEMVGGNFMRVRVSINITQPLCRGCYVSFE
;
A
#
# COMPACT_ATOMS: atom_id res chain seq x y z
N MET A 1 12.69 -12.50 -10.21
CA MET A 1 13.38 -11.20 -10.10
C MET A 1 13.05 -10.65 -8.73
N GLY A 2 14.03 -10.56 -7.84
CA GLY A 2 13.85 -9.92 -6.54
C GLY A 2 13.94 -8.41 -6.75
N GLU A 3 12.87 -7.69 -6.47
CA GLU A 3 12.94 -6.23 -6.33
C GLU A 3 13.95 -5.91 -5.21
N PRO A 4 14.65 -4.75 -5.25
CA PRO A 4 15.78 -4.45 -4.36
C PRO A 4 15.46 -4.41 -2.86
N TRP A 5 14.18 -4.62 -2.50
CA TRP A 5 13.63 -4.61 -1.15
C TRP A 5 13.35 -6.03 -0.62
N SER A 6 13.68 -7.09 -1.36
CA SER A 6 13.48 -8.49 -0.96
C SER A 6 14.79 -9.25 -0.88
N PHE A 7 15.10 -9.80 0.29
CA PHE A 7 16.22 -10.72 0.49
C PHE A 7 15.73 -11.99 1.19
N ASP A 8 15.96 -13.16 0.58
CA ASP A 8 15.48 -14.47 1.07
C ASP A 8 13.99 -14.46 1.48
N ARG A 9 13.13 -13.86 0.66
CA ARG A 9 11.68 -13.70 0.93
C ARG A 9 11.32 -12.82 2.14
N HIS A 10 12.30 -12.15 2.73
CA HIS A 10 12.08 -11.14 3.76
C HIS A 10 12.13 -9.74 3.15
N LEU A 11 11.30 -8.84 3.67
CA LEU A 11 11.31 -7.43 3.31
C LEU A 11 12.48 -6.73 4.01
N VAL A 12 13.33 -6.06 3.24
CA VAL A 12 14.43 -5.24 3.75
C VAL A 12 14.05 -3.77 3.62
N ILE A 13 13.95 -3.09 4.76
CA ILE A 13 13.64 -1.66 4.82
C ILE A 13 14.89 -0.92 5.25
N LEU A 14 15.19 0.16 4.51
CA LEU A 14 16.32 1.04 4.80
C LEU A 14 15.76 2.42 5.16
N THR A 15 15.87 2.76 6.44
CA THR A 15 15.52 4.09 6.95
C THR A 15 16.79 4.88 7.23
N ARG A 16 16.79 6.17 6.87
CA ARG A 16 17.92 7.05 7.14
C ARG A 16 18.01 7.31 8.64
N PHE A 17 19.12 6.92 9.25
CA PHE A 17 19.39 7.22 10.65
C PHE A 17 19.86 8.66 10.83
N ASP A 18 19.28 9.38 11.77
CA ASP A 18 19.60 10.79 12.06
C ASP A 18 20.72 10.97 13.10
N GLY A 19 21.17 9.86 13.71
CA GLY A 19 22.21 9.86 14.74
C GLY A 19 21.71 10.11 16.16
N LYS A 20 20.40 10.32 16.36
CA LYS A 20 19.81 10.71 17.65
C LYS A 20 18.63 9.85 18.06
N SER A 21 17.82 9.39 17.09
CA SER A 21 16.67 8.54 17.37
C SER A 21 17.09 7.22 18.02
N SER A 22 16.27 6.72 18.94
CA SER A 22 16.38 5.32 19.38
C SER A 22 15.84 4.39 18.29
N THR A 23 16.15 3.08 18.37
CA THR A 23 15.61 2.08 17.45
C THR A 23 14.08 1.97 17.49
N GLU A 24 13.47 2.35 18.61
CA GLU A 24 12.01 2.35 18.80
C GLU A 24 11.33 3.56 18.16
N GLU A 25 12.08 4.66 17.97
CA GLU A 25 11.62 5.89 17.32
C GLU A 25 11.77 5.85 15.79
N LEU A 26 12.35 4.79 15.23
CA LEU A 26 12.49 4.66 13.79
C LEU A 26 11.16 4.36 13.12
N ASP A 27 10.87 5.06 12.04
CA ASP A 27 9.72 4.77 11.18
C ASP A 27 9.96 3.48 10.40
N TYR A 28 9.24 2.42 10.76
CA TYR A 28 9.15 1.16 10.02
C TYR A 28 7.98 1.22 9.04
N VAL A 29 8.09 2.12 8.08
CA VAL A 29 7.06 2.36 7.06
C VAL A 29 7.66 2.09 5.69
N THR A 30 6.88 1.48 4.80
CA THR A 30 7.29 1.28 3.40
C THR A 30 6.11 1.38 2.45
N SER A 31 6.39 1.77 1.20
CA SER A 31 5.37 2.01 0.19
C SER A 31 5.20 0.82 -0.73
N PHE A 32 3.99 0.26 -0.78
CA PHE A 32 3.62 -0.82 -1.68
C PHE A 32 2.68 -0.33 -2.77
N TRP A 33 2.75 -0.98 -3.93
CA TRP A 33 1.64 -0.97 -4.88
C TRP A 33 0.63 -2.02 -4.45
N VAL A 34 -0.53 -1.58 -3.98
CA VAL A 34 -1.64 -2.43 -3.60
C VAL A 34 -2.56 -2.61 -4.79
N GLN A 35 -2.86 -3.86 -5.14
CA GLN A 35 -3.85 -4.20 -6.16
C GLN A 35 -5.18 -4.54 -5.49
N ILE A 36 -6.25 -3.92 -5.98
CA ILE A 36 -7.61 -4.12 -5.49
C ILE A 36 -8.37 -4.91 -6.56
N HIS A 37 -8.79 -6.11 -6.18
CA HIS A 37 -9.44 -7.08 -7.04
C HIS A 37 -10.90 -7.29 -6.65
N ASN A 38 -11.67 -7.91 -7.55
CA ASN A 38 -13.05 -8.36 -7.31
C ASN A 38 -14.04 -7.23 -6.96
N LEU A 39 -13.76 -6.00 -7.38
CA LEU A 39 -14.74 -4.92 -7.34
C LEU A 39 -15.70 -5.04 -8.53
N PRO A 40 -17.00 -4.75 -8.35
CA PRO A 40 -17.91 -4.54 -9.47
C PRO A 40 -17.37 -3.45 -10.41
N LEU A 41 -17.56 -3.60 -11.72
CA LEU A 41 -17.07 -2.63 -12.72
C LEU A 41 -17.54 -1.20 -12.44
N SER A 42 -18.77 -1.03 -11.94
CA SER A 42 -19.33 0.28 -11.56
C SER A 42 -18.60 0.94 -10.39
N MET A 43 -17.90 0.16 -9.57
CA MET A 43 -17.15 0.61 -8.39
C MET A 43 -15.64 0.65 -8.62
N MET A 44 -15.19 0.37 -9.86
CA MET A 44 -13.77 0.53 -10.23
C MET A 44 -13.45 2.01 -10.47
N THR A 45 -13.69 2.86 -9.47
CA THR A 45 -13.43 4.29 -9.51
C THR A 45 -12.22 4.67 -8.64
N PRO A 46 -11.45 5.70 -9.03
CA PRO A 46 -10.35 6.22 -8.22
C PRO A 46 -10.72 6.46 -6.76
N GLU A 47 -11.91 6.99 -6.51
CA GLU A 47 -12.41 7.33 -5.19
C GLU A 47 -12.54 6.08 -4.31
N VAL A 48 -13.17 5.01 -4.82
CA VAL A 48 -13.30 3.73 -4.10
C VAL A 48 -11.92 3.10 -3.83
N ALA A 49 -10.99 3.18 -4.78
CA ALA A 49 -9.64 2.67 -4.59
C ALA A 49 -8.83 3.47 -3.55
N MET A 50 -9.06 4.78 -3.45
CA MET A 50 -8.47 5.61 -2.41
C MET A 50 -9.07 5.26 -1.06
N ASP A 51 -10.40 5.18 -0.94
CA ASP A 51 -11.08 4.82 0.31
C ASP A 51 -10.57 3.47 0.86
N ILE A 52 -10.45 2.46 -0.01
CA ILE A 52 -9.88 1.15 0.37
C ILE A 52 -8.39 1.30 0.74
N GLY A 53 -7.62 2.07 -0.04
CA GLY A 53 -6.19 2.29 0.21
C GLY A 53 -5.90 2.97 1.55
N GLU A 54 -6.72 3.94 1.95
CA GLU A 54 -6.61 4.66 3.23
C GLU A 54 -6.79 3.73 4.43
N THR A 55 -7.58 2.64 4.29
CA THR A 55 -7.69 1.63 5.35
C THR A 55 -6.39 0.87 5.62
N LEU A 56 -5.46 0.85 4.65
CA LEU A 56 -4.20 0.13 4.75
C LEU A 56 -3.03 1.02 5.22
N GLY A 57 -3.16 2.34 5.07
CA GLY A 57 -2.11 3.29 5.42
C GLY A 57 -2.24 4.61 4.66
N VAL A 58 -1.14 5.36 4.58
CA VAL A 58 -1.14 6.70 3.97
C VAL A 58 -0.93 6.60 2.46
N ILE A 59 -1.85 7.15 1.66
CA ILE A 59 -1.69 7.20 0.20
C ILE A 59 -0.54 8.16 -0.14
N THR A 60 0.49 7.66 -0.83
CA THR A 60 1.71 8.45 -1.16
C THR A 60 1.69 9.07 -2.54
N ARG A 61 0.78 8.63 -3.42
CA ARG A 61 0.63 9.16 -4.78
C ARG A 61 -0.85 9.17 -5.12
N MET A 62 -1.44 10.36 -5.29
CA MET A 62 -2.69 10.51 -6.03
C MET A 62 -2.35 10.27 -7.50
N VAL A 63 -2.63 9.03 -7.93
CA VAL A 63 -2.19 8.47 -9.20
C VAL A 63 -2.96 9.15 -10.33
N ASP A 64 -2.29 9.42 -11.46
CA ASP A 64 -2.97 9.71 -12.72
C ASP A 64 -3.99 8.60 -13.01
N LYS A 65 -5.22 8.93 -13.41
CA LYS A 65 -6.32 7.94 -13.56
C LYS A 65 -5.91 6.75 -14.44
N SER A 66 -4.97 6.99 -15.36
CA SER A 66 -4.35 5.98 -16.22
C SER A 66 -3.55 4.90 -15.46
N GLU A 67 -2.81 5.23 -14.40
CA GLU A 67 -2.03 4.25 -13.62
C GLU A 67 -2.85 3.56 -12.51
N MET A 68 -4.08 4.00 -12.26
CA MET A 68 -5.02 3.33 -11.33
C MET A 68 -5.74 2.15 -11.96
N VAL A 69 -5.89 2.12 -13.29
CA VAL A 69 -6.64 1.07 -13.98
C VAL A 69 -5.67 0.08 -14.62
N GLY A 70 -5.51 -1.07 -13.98
CA GLY A 70 -4.62 -2.16 -14.43
C GLY A 70 -5.37 -3.26 -15.20
N GLY A 71 -6.37 -2.91 -16.01
CA GLY A 71 -7.28 -3.89 -16.61
C GLY A 71 -8.31 -4.38 -15.58
N ASN A 72 -8.16 -5.62 -15.09
CA ASN A 72 -9.13 -6.27 -14.19
C ASN A 72 -8.96 -5.91 -12.69
N PHE A 73 -8.12 -4.95 -12.36
CA PHE A 73 -7.87 -4.52 -10.99
C PHE A 73 -7.55 -3.03 -10.94
N MET A 74 -7.79 -2.45 -9.78
CA MET A 74 -7.33 -1.10 -9.48
C MET A 74 -6.01 -1.13 -8.72
N ARG A 75 -5.18 -0.11 -8.85
CA ARG A 75 -3.88 -0.04 -8.16
C ARG A 75 -3.70 1.30 -7.46
N VAL A 76 -3.32 1.26 -6.19
CA VAL A 76 -3.01 2.42 -5.36
C VAL A 76 -1.66 2.24 -4.68
N ARG A 77 -0.92 3.34 -4.48
CA ARG A 77 0.37 3.30 -3.77
C ARG A 77 0.16 3.75 -2.32
N VAL A 78 0.39 2.84 -1.39
CA VAL A 78 0.11 3.04 0.04
C VAL A 78 1.38 2.87 0.84
N SER A 79 1.65 3.82 1.73
CA SER A 79 2.66 3.75 2.77
C SER A 79 2.09 3.02 3.97
N ILE A 80 2.59 1.82 4.25
CA ILE A 80 2.07 0.92 5.27
C ILE A 80 3.05 0.84 6.43
N ASN A 81 2.53 0.95 7.65
CA ASN A 81 3.28 0.67 8.86
C ASN A 81 3.43 -0.85 9.03
N ILE A 82 4.65 -1.36 8.91
CA ILE A 82 4.93 -2.80 8.95
C ILE A 82 5.14 -3.34 10.37
N THR A 83 5.08 -2.50 11.40
CA THR A 83 5.04 -2.99 12.80
C THR A 83 3.70 -3.60 13.15
N GLN A 84 2.67 -3.36 12.32
CA GLN A 84 1.34 -3.93 12.46
C GLN A 84 1.15 -5.10 11.47
N PRO A 85 0.32 -6.09 11.83
CA PRO A 85 -0.04 -7.16 10.90
C PRO A 85 -0.69 -6.60 9.64
N LEU A 86 -0.31 -7.12 8.47
CA LEU A 86 -0.96 -6.76 7.22
C LEU A 86 -2.41 -7.28 7.18
N CYS A 87 -3.32 -6.44 6.68
CA CYS A 87 -4.69 -6.84 6.39
C CYS A 87 -4.69 -8.01 5.38
N ARG A 88 -5.34 -9.12 5.74
CA ARG A 88 -5.45 -10.31 4.87
C ARG A 88 -6.55 -10.16 3.80
N GLY A 89 -7.46 -9.22 4.00
CA GLY A 89 -8.58 -8.89 3.14
C GLY A 89 -9.45 -7.83 3.80
N CYS A 90 -10.31 -7.19 3.03
CA CYS A 90 -11.31 -6.26 3.52
C CYS A 90 -12.70 -6.70 3.04
N TYR A 91 -13.71 -6.51 3.89
CA TYR A 91 -15.10 -6.59 3.48
C TYR A 91 -15.54 -5.21 3.02
N VAL A 92 -16.01 -5.10 1.79
CA VAL A 92 -16.55 -3.86 1.24
C VAL A 92 -18.05 -4.04 1.11
N SER A 93 -18.80 -3.28 1.91
CA SER A 93 -20.25 -3.16 1.77
C SER A 93 -20.59 -2.00 0.85
N PHE A 94 -21.57 -2.22 -0.01
CA PHE A 94 -22.15 -1.18 -0.85
C PHE A 94 -23.57 -0.95 -0.36
N GLU A 95 -23.90 0.30 -0.02
CA GLU A 95 -25.29 0.73 0.21
C GLU A 95 -26.01 1.00 -1.10
#